data_AF-A0A3N5W7Y2-F1
#
_entry.id   AF-A0A3N5W7Y2-F1
#
_cell.length_a   1.000
_cell.length_b   1.000
_cell.length_c   1.000
_cell.angle_alpha   90.00
_cell.angle_beta   90.00
_cell.angle_gamma   90.00
#
_symmetry.space_group_name_H-M   'P 1'
#
loop_
_entity.id
_entity.type
_entity.pdbx_description
1 polymer ?
#
loop_
_entity_poly.entity_id
_entity_poly.type
_entity_poly.pdbx_seq_one_letter_code
_entity_poly.pdbx_strand_id
1 'polypeptide(L)'
;MARSLVKFLFAGGLLLLTIALWQRHELPAPDRLAPALQQEPAQVQVRETPLLTTVGGVTYRIQPLYSYELHGLVVSLHDTGSWWDYIHRAWNDHLNVVDLCVIWGKNAVSGAYRNIAFSSGQFVCYLEAPSRAAFAAFDQSGLSNNHLLSADPAIVRQLRSVRVGDQIRFRGYLAEYSHNHNGQPFHRGTSTVRHDTGNRACETVYVKDIEIIRRGGGPWHALVWVAWAMLAAGVVGWFSLPLADRH
;
A
#
# COMPACT_ATOMS: atom_id res chain seq x y z
N MET A 1 42.02 -6.82 15.59
CA MET A 1 41.32 -5.93 14.65
C MET A 1 40.17 -6.62 13.91
N ALA A 2 40.41 -7.72 13.18
CA ALA A 2 39.38 -8.42 12.40
C ALA A 2 38.17 -8.90 13.22
N ARG A 3 38.37 -9.50 14.40
CA ARG A 3 37.26 -9.92 15.29
C ARG A 3 36.39 -8.75 15.76
N SER A 4 37.00 -7.60 16.05
CA SER A 4 36.28 -6.39 16.46
C SER A 4 35.46 -5.81 15.30
N LEU A 5 36.01 -5.83 14.09
CA LEU A 5 35.30 -5.42 12.87
C LEU A 5 34.08 -6.31 12.60
N VAL A 6 34.22 -7.63 12.69
CA VAL A 6 33.10 -8.58 12.52
C VAL A 6 31.99 -8.31 13.55
N LYS A 7 32.36 -8.11 14.83
CA LYS A 7 31.39 -7.73 15.88
C LYS A 7 30.67 -6.42 15.57
N PHE A 8 31.39 -5.42 15.07
CA PHE A 8 30.80 -4.15 14.67
C PHE A 8 29.83 -4.30 13.50
N LEU A 9 30.20 -5.07 12.46
CA LEU A 9 29.32 -5.35 11.31
C LEU A 9 28.01 -6.01 11.75
N PHE A 10 28.07 -6.97 12.67
CA PHE A 10 26.88 -7.61 13.22
C PHE A 10 26.05 -6.68 14.10
N ALA A 11 26.65 -6.10 15.15
CA ALA A 11 25.91 -5.29 16.11
C ALA A 11 25.38 -4.00 15.46
N GLY A 12 26.22 -3.31 14.67
CA GLY A 12 25.83 -2.12 13.92
C GLY A 12 24.83 -2.43 12.80
N GLY A 13 25.01 -3.54 12.09
CA GLY A 13 24.07 -3.98 11.05
C GLY A 13 22.70 -4.31 11.63
N LEU A 14 22.64 -5.03 12.77
CA LEU A 14 21.39 -5.35 13.44
C LEU A 14 20.69 -4.09 13.98
N LEU A 15 21.43 -3.18 14.62
CA LEU A 15 20.89 -1.92 15.11
C LEU A 15 20.38 -1.02 13.97
N LEU A 16 21.13 -0.94 12.86
CA LEU A 16 20.67 -0.19 11.68
C LEU A 16 19.43 -0.82 11.07
N LEU A 17 19.37 -2.16 11.00
CA LEU A 17 18.22 -2.87 10.47
C LEU A 17 16.98 -2.59 11.32
N THR A 18 17.07 -2.66 12.64
CA THR A 18 15.91 -2.42 13.52
C THR A 18 15.40 -0.99 13.37
N ILE A 19 16.30 0.01 13.41
CA ILE A 19 15.92 1.42 13.24
C ILE A 19 15.32 1.67 11.86
N ALA A 20 15.95 1.15 10.78
CA ALA A 20 15.47 1.36 9.43
C ALA A 20 14.12 0.67 9.17
N LEU A 21 13.89 -0.52 9.74
CA LEU A 21 12.60 -1.21 9.65
C LEU A 21 11.49 -0.48 10.41
N TRP A 22 11.82 0.17 11.52
CA TRP A 22 10.88 1.02 12.26
C TRP A 22 10.53 2.29 11.47
N GLN A 23 11.55 2.99 10.99
CA GLN A 23 11.39 4.33 10.41
C GLN A 23 10.91 4.32 8.95
N ARG A 24 11.02 3.20 8.23
CA ARG A 24 10.59 3.12 6.81
C ARG A 24 9.09 3.36 6.60
N HIS A 25 8.27 3.23 7.65
CA HIS A 25 6.82 3.46 7.58
C HIS A 25 6.40 4.84 8.12
N GLU A 26 7.36 5.69 8.49
CA GLU A 26 7.08 7.03 8.99
C GLU A 26 6.40 7.89 7.91
N LEU A 27 5.22 8.42 8.23
CA LEU A 27 4.47 9.27 7.31
C LEU A 27 5.11 10.65 7.20
N PRO A 28 5.22 11.22 5.99
CA PRO A 28 5.83 12.53 5.77
C PRO A 28 5.09 13.63 6.52
N ALA A 29 5.81 14.70 6.87
CA ALA A 29 5.20 15.93 7.37
C ALA A 29 4.41 16.67 6.26
N PRO A 30 3.38 17.48 6.61
CA PRO A 30 2.50 18.12 5.63
C PRO A 30 3.21 19.01 4.61
N ASP A 31 4.29 19.69 5.02
CA ASP A 31 5.15 20.52 4.16
C ASP A 31 5.87 19.72 3.07
N ARG A 32 5.97 18.40 3.23
CA ARG A 32 6.52 17.47 2.24
C ARG A 32 5.45 16.83 1.36
N LEU A 33 4.16 17.14 1.53
CA LEU A 33 3.10 16.66 0.67
C LEU A 33 2.97 17.53 -0.58
N ALA A 34 2.76 16.91 -1.74
CA ALA A 34 2.49 17.62 -2.97
C ALA A 34 1.12 18.34 -2.87
N PRO A 35 1.00 19.59 -3.38
CA PRO A 35 -0.25 20.34 -3.30
C PRO A 35 -1.47 19.61 -3.89
N ALA A 36 -1.25 18.72 -4.87
CA ALA A 36 -2.30 17.91 -5.48
C ALA A 36 -3.07 17.04 -4.47
N LEU A 37 -2.44 16.62 -3.36
CA LEU A 37 -3.09 15.81 -2.32
C LEU A 37 -4.15 16.58 -1.52
N GLN A 38 -4.22 17.90 -1.68
CA GLN A 38 -5.24 18.74 -1.04
C GLN A 38 -6.56 18.73 -1.81
N GLN A 39 -6.57 18.19 -3.03
CA GLN A 39 -7.75 18.11 -3.87
C GLN A 39 -8.62 16.92 -3.47
N GLU A 40 -9.93 17.10 -3.62
CA GLU A 40 -10.87 16.01 -3.55
C GLU A 40 -10.76 15.11 -4.80
N PRO A 41 -11.01 13.79 -4.69
CA PRO A 41 -11.06 12.90 -5.83
C PRO A 41 -12.06 13.40 -6.88
N ALA A 42 -11.67 13.39 -8.14
CA ALA A 42 -12.57 13.70 -9.24
C ALA A 42 -13.38 12.45 -9.57
N GLN A 43 -14.71 12.58 -9.53
CA GLN A 43 -15.65 11.49 -9.77
C GLN A 43 -16.76 11.99 -10.69
N VAL A 44 -16.87 11.40 -11.88
CA VAL A 44 -17.89 11.79 -12.89
C VAL A 44 -18.59 10.55 -13.40
N GLN A 45 -19.92 10.56 -13.42
CA GLN A 45 -20.69 9.41 -13.86
C GLN A 45 -20.42 9.12 -15.35
N VAL A 46 -20.23 7.87 -15.69
CA VAL A 46 -20.00 7.43 -17.08
C VAL A 46 -21.02 6.40 -17.52
N ARG A 47 -21.13 6.21 -18.84
CA ARG A 47 -21.96 5.17 -19.48
C ARG A 47 -21.11 4.34 -20.42
N GLU A 48 -20.01 3.81 -19.89
CA GLU A 48 -19.09 2.95 -20.64
C GLU A 48 -19.67 1.54 -20.78
N THR A 49 -19.34 0.90 -21.90
CA THR A 49 -19.64 -0.52 -22.06
C THR A 49 -18.79 -1.36 -21.11
N PRO A 50 -19.34 -2.44 -20.54
CA PRO A 50 -18.59 -3.34 -19.70
C PRO A 50 -17.37 -3.92 -20.42
N LEU A 51 -16.23 -3.94 -19.73
CA LEU A 51 -14.99 -4.52 -20.23
C LEU A 51 -14.92 -6.00 -19.83
N LEU A 52 -14.33 -6.81 -20.70
CA LEU A 52 -13.96 -8.19 -20.39
C LEU A 52 -12.45 -8.30 -20.34
N THR A 53 -11.93 -8.95 -19.31
CA THR A 53 -10.50 -9.25 -19.19
C THR A 53 -10.28 -10.61 -18.58
N THR A 54 -9.18 -11.28 -18.93
CA THR A 54 -8.84 -12.58 -18.38
C THR A 54 -7.54 -12.51 -17.60
N VAL A 55 -7.58 -12.88 -16.32
CA VAL A 55 -6.41 -12.94 -15.43
C VAL A 55 -6.42 -14.28 -14.70
N GLY A 56 -5.28 -14.99 -14.69
CA GLY A 56 -5.19 -16.29 -14.03
C GLY A 56 -6.16 -17.36 -14.58
N GLY A 57 -6.56 -17.26 -15.85
CA GLY A 57 -7.54 -18.17 -16.46
C GLY A 57 -9.01 -17.87 -16.10
N VAL A 58 -9.27 -16.80 -15.35
CA VAL A 58 -10.62 -16.34 -15.00
C VAL A 58 -10.97 -15.12 -15.85
N THR A 59 -12.11 -15.17 -16.55
CA THR A 59 -12.64 -14.02 -17.30
C THR A 59 -13.57 -13.22 -16.40
N TYR A 60 -13.19 -11.96 -16.18
CA TYR A 60 -13.92 -10.98 -15.40
C TYR A 60 -14.68 -10.03 -16.33
N ARG A 61 -15.91 -9.72 -15.95
CA ARG A 61 -16.71 -8.61 -16.48
C ARG A 61 -16.60 -7.44 -15.53
N ILE A 62 -16.18 -6.30 -16.03
CA ILE A 62 -15.97 -5.06 -15.27
C ILE A 62 -16.94 -4.03 -15.83
N GLN A 63 -17.82 -3.50 -14.98
CA GLN A 63 -18.78 -2.45 -15.33
C GLN A 63 -18.32 -1.11 -14.74
N PRO A 64 -17.80 -0.18 -15.55
CA PRO A 64 -17.52 1.17 -15.08
C PRO A 64 -18.82 1.90 -14.72
N LEU A 65 -18.81 2.60 -13.59
CA LEU A 65 -19.91 3.45 -13.13
C LEU A 65 -19.52 4.93 -13.13
N TYR A 66 -18.29 5.25 -12.72
CA TYR A 66 -17.75 6.61 -12.69
C TYR A 66 -16.30 6.62 -13.18
N SER A 67 -15.89 7.62 -13.94
CA SER A 67 -14.47 7.94 -14.09
C SER A 67 -13.97 8.49 -12.75
N TYR A 68 -12.79 8.03 -12.33
CA TYR A 68 -12.26 8.34 -11.01
C TYR A 68 -10.78 8.71 -11.08
N GLU A 69 -10.41 9.79 -10.41
CA GLU A 69 -9.03 10.22 -10.24
C GLU A 69 -8.80 10.65 -8.79
N LEU A 70 -7.79 10.06 -8.16
CA LEU A 70 -7.42 10.34 -6.78
C LEU A 70 -5.95 10.74 -6.71
N HIS A 71 -5.67 11.80 -5.96
CA HIS A 71 -4.34 12.17 -5.48
C HIS A 71 -4.32 12.01 -3.96
N GLY A 72 -3.40 11.21 -3.44
CA GLY A 72 -3.42 10.92 -2.01
C GLY A 72 -2.12 10.38 -1.44
N LEU A 73 -2.07 10.37 -0.11
CA LEU A 73 -1.00 9.76 0.67
C LEU A 73 -1.43 8.36 1.11
N VAL A 74 -0.62 7.36 0.81
CA VAL A 74 -0.84 5.98 1.27
C VAL A 74 -0.48 5.90 2.75
N VAL A 75 -1.47 5.65 3.60
CA VAL A 75 -1.29 5.59 5.07
C VAL A 75 -1.22 4.17 5.60
N SER A 76 -1.83 3.23 4.88
CA SER A 76 -1.75 1.79 5.12
C SER A 76 -2.00 1.06 3.81
N LEU A 77 -1.52 -0.16 3.71
CA LEU A 77 -1.83 -1.04 2.58
C LEU A 77 -1.96 -2.47 3.09
N HIS A 78 -2.78 -3.24 2.39
CA HIS A 78 -2.81 -4.68 2.52
C HIS A 78 -2.31 -5.27 1.20
N ASP A 79 -1.10 -5.83 1.24
CA ASP A 79 -0.53 -6.52 0.10
C ASP A 79 -1.14 -7.90 0.01
N THR A 80 -2.03 -8.09 -0.96
CA THR A 80 -2.58 -9.39 -1.37
C THR A 80 -1.54 -10.20 -2.15
N GLY A 81 -0.29 -10.24 -1.69
CA GLY A 81 0.83 -10.79 -2.45
C GLY A 81 2.17 -10.85 -1.75
N SER A 82 2.29 -10.44 -0.49
CA SER A 82 3.58 -10.45 0.21
C SER A 82 4.01 -11.85 0.64
N TRP A 83 4.75 -12.52 -0.25
CA TRP A 83 5.80 -13.54 -0.07
C TRP A 83 5.53 -14.80 0.81
N TRP A 84 4.34 -14.95 1.41
CA TRP A 84 3.94 -16.15 2.17
C TRP A 84 2.45 -16.56 2.00
N ASP A 85 1.81 -16.22 0.88
CA ASP A 85 0.37 -16.43 0.73
C ASP A 85 -0.03 -17.84 0.24
N TYR A 86 -0.13 -18.75 1.21
CA TYR A 86 -0.98 -19.94 1.15
C TYR A 86 -2.49 -19.56 1.11
N ILE A 87 -2.86 -18.28 1.28
CA ILE A 87 -4.21 -17.80 1.61
C ILE A 87 -4.90 -16.98 0.48
N HIS A 88 -4.36 -16.91 -0.74
CA HIS A 88 -5.18 -16.50 -1.92
C HIS A 88 -6.17 -17.56 -2.41
N ARG A 89 -6.18 -18.74 -1.78
CA ARG A 89 -7.10 -19.84 -2.13
C ARG A 89 -8.55 -19.60 -1.71
N ALA A 90 -8.85 -18.57 -0.94
CA ALA A 90 -10.20 -18.42 -0.39
C ALA A 90 -11.23 -17.91 -1.42
N TRP A 91 -10.83 -17.18 -2.49
CA TRP A 91 -11.80 -16.56 -3.42
C TRP A 91 -11.42 -16.55 -4.92
N ASN A 92 -10.23 -17.04 -5.32
CA ASN A 92 -9.81 -17.08 -6.73
C ASN A 92 -9.86 -15.70 -7.44
N ASP A 93 -9.77 -14.60 -6.69
CA ASP A 93 -9.77 -13.24 -7.22
C ASP A 93 -8.36 -12.82 -7.64
N HIS A 94 -8.05 -13.08 -8.91
CA HIS A 94 -6.78 -12.75 -9.53
C HIS A 94 -6.73 -11.32 -10.07
N LEU A 95 -7.87 -10.62 -10.11
CA LEU A 95 -7.96 -9.29 -10.71
C LEU A 95 -7.57 -8.20 -9.71
N ASN A 96 -7.79 -8.43 -8.41
CA ASN A 96 -7.30 -7.51 -7.38
C ASN A 96 -5.78 -7.55 -7.24
N VAL A 97 -5.17 -6.37 -7.27
CA VAL A 97 -3.71 -6.23 -7.20
C VAL A 97 -3.25 -5.89 -5.79
N VAL A 98 -3.91 -4.90 -5.16
CA VAL A 98 -3.54 -4.36 -3.85
C VAL A 98 -4.71 -3.55 -3.29
N ASP A 99 -4.86 -3.58 -1.97
CA ASP A 99 -5.77 -2.69 -1.24
C ASP A 99 -4.96 -1.55 -0.60
N LEU A 100 -5.31 -0.30 -0.92
CA LEU A 100 -4.64 0.90 -0.40
C LEU A 100 -5.58 1.72 0.46
N CYS A 101 -5.15 2.02 1.68
CA CYS A 101 -5.77 3.05 2.49
C CYS A 101 -5.10 4.40 2.23
N VAL A 102 -5.89 5.36 1.75
CA VAL A 102 -5.39 6.62 1.22
C VAL A 102 -6.10 7.80 1.87
N ILE A 103 -5.34 8.84 2.22
CA ILE A 103 -5.87 10.14 2.70
C ILE A 103 -5.59 11.26 1.70
N TRP A 104 -6.43 12.29 1.73
CA TRP A 104 -6.32 13.51 0.93
C TRP A 104 -6.97 14.71 1.65
N GLY A 105 -7.10 15.82 0.94
CA GLY A 105 -7.92 16.96 1.35
C GLY A 105 -7.47 17.58 2.66
N LYS A 106 -8.42 17.82 3.56
CA LYS A 106 -8.19 18.45 4.87
C LYS A 106 -7.18 17.70 5.74
N ASN A 107 -7.13 16.36 5.63
CA ASN A 107 -6.14 15.57 6.34
C ASN A 107 -4.72 15.89 5.88
N ALA A 108 -4.51 15.97 4.56
CA ALA A 108 -3.21 16.33 3.98
C ALA A 108 -2.79 17.76 4.36
N VAL A 109 -3.73 18.71 4.39
CA VAL A 109 -3.46 20.11 4.76
C VAL A 109 -3.11 20.24 6.25
N SER A 110 -3.93 19.66 7.13
CA SER A 110 -3.81 19.83 8.58
C SER A 110 -2.71 18.98 9.22
N GLY A 111 -2.30 17.89 8.56
CA GLY A 111 -1.41 16.89 9.15
C GLY A 111 -2.06 15.99 10.19
N ALA A 112 -3.38 16.01 10.34
CA ALA A 112 -4.11 15.22 11.32
C ALA A 112 -3.81 13.71 11.22
N TYR A 113 -3.55 13.21 10.01
CA TYR A 113 -3.19 11.82 9.74
C TYR A 113 -1.97 11.33 10.55
N ARG A 114 -1.05 12.22 10.96
CA ARG A 114 0.15 11.82 11.72
C ARG A 114 -0.15 11.41 13.16
N ASN A 115 -1.34 11.75 13.67
CA ASN A 115 -1.80 11.40 15.01
C ASN A 115 -2.83 10.26 14.99
N ILE A 116 -2.93 9.54 13.86
CA ILE A 116 -3.86 8.42 13.68
C ILE A 116 -3.03 7.18 13.36
N ALA A 117 -3.34 6.07 14.04
CA ALA A 117 -2.83 4.78 13.68
C ALA A 117 -3.73 4.17 12.60
N PHE A 118 -3.13 3.72 11.51
CA PHE A 118 -3.84 3.06 10.41
C PHE A 118 -3.41 1.61 10.31
N SER A 119 -4.36 0.73 10.01
CA SER A 119 -4.07 -0.64 9.62
C SER A 119 -5.04 -1.11 8.55
N SER A 120 -4.64 -2.10 7.76
CA SER A 120 -5.49 -2.66 6.71
C SER A 120 -5.78 -4.12 6.99
N GLY A 121 -7.06 -4.47 7.03
CA GLY A 121 -7.53 -5.86 7.00
C GLY A 121 -7.92 -6.27 5.58
N GLN A 122 -8.52 -7.45 5.47
CA GLN A 122 -9.12 -7.88 4.21
C GLN A 122 -10.28 -6.95 3.85
N PHE A 123 -10.09 -6.10 2.83
CA PHE A 123 -11.07 -5.11 2.36
C PHE A 123 -11.47 -4.03 3.37
N VAL A 124 -10.67 -3.74 4.40
CA VAL A 124 -11.01 -2.70 5.39
C VAL A 124 -9.79 -1.86 5.70
N CYS A 125 -9.96 -0.54 5.75
CA CYS A 125 -9.01 0.35 6.40
C CYS A 125 -9.51 0.71 7.80
N TYR A 126 -8.73 0.33 8.82
CA TYR A 126 -8.98 0.67 10.21
C TYR A 126 -8.21 1.94 10.56
N LEU A 127 -8.86 2.77 11.37
CA LEU A 127 -8.28 3.98 11.94
C LEU A 127 -8.48 3.98 13.46
N GLU A 128 -7.42 4.30 14.19
CA GLU A 128 -7.44 4.41 15.65
C GLU A 128 -6.81 5.74 16.06
N ALA A 129 -7.57 6.55 16.78
CA ALA A 129 -7.11 7.83 17.31
C ALA A 129 -6.74 7.67 18.80
N PRO A 130 -5.57 8.16 19.25
CA PRO A 130 -5.13 8.02 20.64
C PRO A 130 -5.90 8.94 21.60
N SER A 131 -6.71 9.87 21.08
CA SER A 131 -7.54 10.78 21.88
C SER A 131 -8.75 11.29 21.12
N ARG A 132 -9.75 11.78 21.84
CA ARG A 132 -10.91 12.48 21.26
C ARG A 132 -10.52 13.72 20.47
N ALA A 133 -9.47 14.42 20.89
CA ALA A 133 -8.97 15.60 20.17
C ALA A 133 -8.34 15.21 18.82
N ALA A 134 -7.53 14.13 18.78
CA ALA A 134 -6.98 13.61 17.55
C ALA A 134 -8.08 13.14 16.60
N PHE A 135 -9.08 12.43 17.11
CA PHE A 135 -10.24 11.99 16.32
C PHE A 135 -11.03 13.17 15.75
N ALA A 136 -11.30 14.21 16.55
CA ALA A 136 -12.04 15.39 16.11
C ALA A 136 -11.26 16.25 15.09
N ALA A 137 -9.92 16.21 15.13
CA ALA A 137 -9.06 16.89 14.17
C ALA A 137 -9.00 16.17 12.81
N PHE A 138 -9.23 14.85 12.79
CA PHE A 138 -9.20 14.03 11.60
C PHE A 138 -10.51 14.10 10.81
N ASP A 139 -10.41 14.38 9.52
CA ASP A 139 -11.55 14.41 8.61
C ASP A 139 -11.81 13.01 8.05
N GLN A 140 -12.83 12.33 8.55
CA GLN A 140 -13.18 10.99 8.10
C GLN A 140 -13.61 10.92 6.64
N SER A 141 -14.04 12.04 6.04
CA SER A 141 -14.43 12.08 4.62
C SER A 141 -13.22 12.18 3.66
N GLY A 142 -12.04 12.50 4.19
CA GLY A 142 -10.77 12.56 3.45
C GLY A 142 -9.95 11.28 3.58
N LEU A 143 -10.61 10.11 3.60
CA LEU A 143 -10.05 8.78 3.76
C LEU A 143 -10.85 7.77 2.94
N SER A 144 -10.20 6.92 2.15
CA SER A 144 -10.85 5.75 1.55
C SER A 144 -9.97 4.51 1.55
N ASN A 145 -10.64 3.35 1.61
CA ASN A 145 -10.04 2.06 1.31
C ASN A 145 -10.30 1.73 -0.16
N ASN A 146 -9.23 1.67 -0.94
CA ASN A 146 -9.26 1.51 -2.39
C ASN A 146 -8.81 0.09 -2.75
N HIS A 147 -9.70 -0.66 -3.36
CA HIS A 147 -9.41 -1.98 -3.90
C HIS A 147 -9.06 -1.86 -5.37
N LEU A 148 -7.75 -1.96 -5.68
CA LEU A 148 -7.23 -1.59 -6.98
C LEU A 148 -7.11 -2.81 -7.89
N LEU A 149 -7.94 -2.81 -8.93
CA LEU A 149 -8.04 -3.84 -9.95
C LEU A 149 -7.23 -3.44 -11.18
N SER A 150 -6.48 -4.39 -11.75
CA SER A 150 -5.91 -4.19 -13.10
C SER A 150 -5.54 -5.52 -13.74
N ALA A 151 -5.64 -5.58 -15.07
CA ALA A 151 -5.14 -6.69 -15.87
C ALA A 151 -3.88 -6.31 -16.66
N ASP A 152 -3.46 -5.04 -16.63
CA ASP A 152 -2.27 -4.57 -17.33
C ASP A 152 -1.01 -4.89 -16.49
N PRO A 153 -0.08 -5.73 -16.98
CA PRO A 153 1.12 -6.08 -16.22
C PRO A 153 2.00 -4.90 -15.82
N ALA A 154 2.00 -3.80 -16.59
CA ALA A 154 2.76 -2.61 -16.25
C ALA A 154 2.15 -1.88 -15.05
N ILE A 155 0.83 -1.70 -15.04
CA ILE A 155 0.08 -1.11 -13.93
C ILE A 155 0.20 -2.00 -12.68
N VAL A 156 0.05 -3.32 -12.84
CA VAL A 156 0.19 -4.30 -11.75
C VAL A 156 1.55 -4.17 -11.06
N ARG A 157 2.65 -4.08 -11.84
CA ARG A 157 4.00 -3.90 -11.28
C ARG A 157 4.14 -2.57 -10.53
N GLN A 158 3.56 -1.49 -11.04
CA GLN A 158 3.61 -0.18 -10.38
C GLN A 158 2.81 -0.18 -9.08
N LEU A 159 1.58 -0.71 -9.09
CA LEU A 159 0.73 -0.86 -7.90
C LEU A 159 1.43 -1.68 -6.81
N ARG A 160 2.02 -2.82 -7.16
CA ARG A 160 2.79 -3.66 -6.21
C ARG A 160 4.06 -2.98 -5.68
N SER A 161 4.54 -1.93 -6.35
CA SER A 161 5.69 -1.16 -5.88
C SER A 161 5.32 -0.06 -4.87
N VAL A 162 4.03 0.25 -4.71
CA VAL A 162 3.54 1.28 -3.80
C VAL A 162 3.81 0.88 -2.35
N ARG A 163 4.17 1.85 -1.53
CA ARG A 163 4.50 1.66 -0.11
C ARG A 163 3.75 2.66 0.76
N VAL A 164 3.64 2.35 2.05
CA VAL A 164 3.18 3.32 3.06
C VAL A 164 4.09 4.56 3.01
N GLY A 165 3.46 5.74 3.02
CA GLY A 165 4.11 7.04 2.88
C GLY A 165 4.29 7.52 1.44
N ASP A 166 4.05 6.67 0.43
CA ASP A 166 4.06 7.12 -0.98
C ASP A 166 2.90 8.09 -1.22
N GLN A 167 3.19 9.13 -2.00
CA GLN A 167 2.20 10.06 -2.55
C GLN A 167 1.89 9.61 -3.96
N ILE A 168 0.64 9.30 -4.23
CA ILE A 168 0.22 8.65 -5.46
C ILE A 168 -0.85 9.47 -6.18
N ARG A 169 -0.92 9.28 -7.49
CA ARG A 169 -2.05 9.63 -8.34
C ARG A 169 -2.47 8.38 -9.08
N PHE A 170 -3.74 7.99 -9.01
CA PHE A 170 -4.26 6.97 -9.90
C PHE A 170 -5.52 7.44 -10.62
N ARG A 171 -5.72 6.92 -11.82
CA ARG A 171 -6.91 7.15 -12.65
C ARG A 171 -7.48 5.85 -13.14
N GLY A 172 -8.79 5.83 -13.28
CA GLY A 172 -9.51 4.66 -13.75
C GLY A 172 -11.01 4.85 -13.62
N TYR A 173 -11.67 3.77 -13.22
CA TYR A 173 -13.11 3.76 -13.02
C TYR A 173 -13.47 3.18 -11.66
N LEU A 174 -14.38 3.83 -10.93
CA LEU A 174 -15.17 3.12 -9.92
C LEU A 174 -16.01 2.10 -10.67
N ALA A 175 -15.79 0.83 -10.40
CA ALA A 175 -16.36 -0.26 -11.19
C ALA A 175 -16.83 -1.41 -10.32
N GLU A 176 -17.92 -2.03 -10.74
CA GLU A 176 -18.32 -3.34 -10.26
C GLU A 176 -17.64 -4.40 -11.12
N TYR A 177 -17.34 -5.56 -10.55
CA TYR A 177 -16.79 -6.67 -11.31
C TYR A 177 -17.39 -7.99 -10.88
N SER A 178 -17.49 -8.90 -11.84
CA SER A 178 -18.03 -10.23 -11.64
C SER A 178 -17.30 -11.23 -12.50
N HIS A 179 -17.37 -12.50 -12.10
CA HIS A 179 -16.99 -13.61 -12.95
C HIS A 179 -17.92 -14.79 -12.69
N ASN A 180 -17.95 -15.72 -13.63
CA ASN A 180 -18.53 -17.03 -13.41
C ASN A 180 -17.50 -18.05 -13.88
N HIS A 181 -16.70 -18.56 -12.94
CA HIS A 181 -15.62 -19.50 -13.24
C HIS A 181 -15.99 -20.86 -12.68
N ASN A 182 -15.99 -21.90 -13.53
CA ASN A 182 -16.36 -23.27 -13.15
C ASN A 182 -17.73 -23.38 -12.43
N GLY A 183 -18.70 -22.55 -12.85
CA GLY A 183 -20.05 -22.53 -12.26
C GLY A 183 -20.13 -21.83 -10.91
N GLN A 184 -19.07 -21.17 -10.45
CA GLN A 184 -19.06 -20.36 -9.22
C GLN A 184 -19.19 -18.88 -9.59
N PRO A 185 -20.39 -18.27 -9.45
CA PRO A 185 -20.58 -16.86 -9.68
C PRO A 185 -19.98 -16.04 -8.53
N PHE A 186 -19.30 -14.97 -8.90
CA PHE A 186 -18.77 -13.96 -7.98
C PHE A 186 -19.21 -12.59 -8.48
N HIS A 187 -19.56 -11.70 -7.55
CA HIS A 187 -19.88 -10.32 -7.84
C HIS A 187 -19.40 -9.44 -6.70
N ARG A 188 -18.78 -8.31 -7.04
CA ARG A 188 -18.38 -7.28 -6.08
C ARG A 188 -18.67 -5.90 -6.66
N GLY A 189 -19.36 -5.10 -5.85
CA GLY A 189 -19.72 -3.73 -6.19
C GLY A 189 -18.60 -2.73 -5.88
N THR A 190 -18.92 -1.44 -6.02
CA THR A 190 -18.07 -0.32 -5.59
C THR A 190 -18.90 0.66 -4.77
N SER A 191 -18.32 1.25 -3.73
CA SER A 191 -18.86 2.49 -3.19
C SER A 191 -18.79 3.58 -4.25
N THR A 192 -19.83 4.40 -4.30
CA THR A 192 -19.93 5.60 -5.14
C THR A 192 -20.30 6.83 -4.31
N VAL A 193 -20.42 6.66 -2.99
CA VAL A 193 -20.88 7.67 -2.03
C VAL A 193 -19.74 7.97 -1.07
N ARG A 194 -19.28 9.22 -1.05
CA ARG A 194 -18.06 9.62 -0.31
C ARG A 194 -18.17 9.55 1.23
N HIS A 195 -19.37 9.36 1.77
CA HIS A 195 -19.64 9.40 3.22
C HIS A 195 -20.21 8.09 3.75
N ASP A 196 -20.18 7.01 2.97
CA ASP A 196 -20.60 5.72 3.49
C ASP A 196 -19.55 5.16 4.48
N THR A 197 -20.02 4.38 5.44
CA THR A 197 -19.19 3.79 6.49
C THR A 197 -19.44 2.29 6.60
N GLY A 198 -18.45 1.55 7.12
CA GLY A 198 -18.53 0.09 7.28
C GLY A 198 -18.21 -0.71 6.00
N ASN A 199 -18.57 -2.00 5.99
CA ASN A 199 -18.17 -2.97 4.95
C ASN A 199 -18.67 -2.69 3.50
N ARG A 200 -19.40 -1.59 3.27
CA ARG A 200 -19.86 -1.16 1.93
C ARG A 200 -19.12 0.08 1.41
N ALA A 201 -18.27 0.70 2.22
CA ALA A 201 -17.56 1.94 1.92
C ALA A 201 -16.27 1.78 1.10
N CYS A 202 -16.03 0.60 0.53
CA CYS A 202 -14.83 0.35 -0.24
C CYS A 202 -15.01 0.76 -1.69
N GLU A 203 -14.06 1.53 -2.20
CA GLU A 203 -14.00 1.92 -3.59
C GLU A 203 -13.31 0.78 -4.36
N THR A 204 -14.03 0.14 -5.28
CA THR A 204 -13.43 -0.83 -6.20
C THR A 204 -13.05 -0.08 -7.46
N VAL A 205 -11.76 0.04 -7.74
CA VAL A 205 -11.24 0.89 -8.82
C VAL A 205 -10.54 0.04 -9.87
N TYR A 206 -11.05 0.05 -11.10
CA TYR A 206 -10.30 -0.48 -12.24
C TYR A 206 -9.30 0.56 -12.73
N VAL A 207 -8.02 0.34 -12.40
CA VAL A 207 -6.93 1.30 -12.62
C VAL A 207 -6.45 1.23 -14.06
N LYS A 208 -6.42 2.41 -14.70
CA LYS A 208 -5.92 2.64 -16.05
C LYS A 208 -4.58 3.37 -16.08
N ASP A 209 -4.21 4.05 -15.00
CA ASP A 209 -2.98 4.80 -14.86
C ASP A 209 -2.64 4.98 -13.38
N ILE A 210 -1.36 4.84 -13.00
CA ILE A 210 -0.86 5.03 -11.64
C ILE A 210 0.49 5.72 -11.72
N GLU A 211 0.68 6.73 -10.87
CA GLU A 211 1.90 7.48 -10.73
C GLU A 211 2.25 7.62 -9.26
N ILE A 212 3.52 7.41 -8.93
CA ILE A 212 4.06 7.68 -7.61
C ILE A 212 4.73 9.06 -7.67
N ILE A 213 3.97 10.08 -7.30
CA ILE A 213 4.37 11.49 -7.29
C ILE A 213 5.63 11.69 -6.44
N ARG A 214 5.66 11.05 -5.27
CA ARG A 214 6.80 11.08 -4.35
C ARG A 214 6.87 9.81 -3.51
N ARG A 215 8.08 9.29 -3.30
CA ARG A 215 8.32 8.11 -2.46
C ARG A 215 8.29 8.45 -0.97
N GLY A 216 7.67 7.57 -0.19
CA GLY A 216 7.66 7.55 1.27
C GLY A 216 8.90 6.88 1.88
N GLY A 217 9.01 6.93 3.21
CA GLY A 217 10.06 6.24 3.98
C GLY A 217 11.49 6.77 3.83
N GLY A 218 11.72 7.78 2.98
CA GLY A 218 13.00 8.48 2.85
C GLY A 218 14.21 7.53 2.63
N PRO A 219 15.38 7.80 3.26
CA PRO A 219 16.56 6.95 3.09
C PRO A 219 16.42 5.58 3.78
N TRP A 220 15.43 5.38 4.66
CA TRP A 220 15.31 4.18 5.49
C TRP A 220 15.12 2.91 4.66
N HIS A 221 14.43 2.99 3.52
CA HIS A 221 14.33 1.86 2.60
C HIS A 221 15.68 1.44 2.02
N ALA A 222 16.57 2.38 1.72
CA ALA A 222 17.92 2.07 1.26
C ALA A 222 18.79 1.56 2.42
N LEU A 223 18.62 2.13 3.62
CA LEU A 223 19.36 1.72 4.81
C LEU A 223 19.04 0.28 5.27
N VAL A 224 17.84 -0.24 4.98
CA VAL A 224 17.55 -1.68 5.17
C VAL A 224 18.50 -2.55 4.35
N TRP A 225 18.78 -2.20 3.09
CA TRP A 225 19.72 -2.95 2.25
C TRP A 225 21.16 -2.80 2.71
N VAL A 226 21.56 -1.60 3.13
CA VAL A 226 22.88 -1.38 3.73
C VAL A 226 23.05 -2.24 4.99
N ALA A 227 22.04 -2.30 5.85
CA ALA A 227 22.06 -3.12 7.05
C ALA A 227 22.18 -4.62 6.71
N TRP A 228 21.44 -5.11 5.72
CA TRP A 228 21.58 -6.49 5.26
C TRP A 228 22.96 -6.78 4.68
N ALA A 229 23.53 -5.86 3.90
CA ALA A 229 24.89 -6.01 3.38
C ALA A 229 25.93 -6.06 4.51
N MET A 230 25.78 -5.23 5.55
CA MET A 230 26.64 -5.28 6.74
C MET A 230 26.53 -6.63 7.47
N LEU A 231 25.31 -7.15 7.64
CA LEU A 231 25.08 -8.45 8.27
C LEU A 231 25.70 -9.59 7.44
N ALA A 232 25.50 -9.59 6.13
CA ALA A 232 26.08 -10.58 5.21
C ALA A 232 27.61 -10.53 5.23
N ALA A 233 28.20 -9.33 5.18
CA ALA A 233 29.64 -9.16 5.32
C ALA A 233 30.16 -9.63 6.68
N GLY A 234 29.39 -9.41 7.76
CA GLY A 234 29.67 -9.94 9.09
C GLY A 234 29.71 -11.47 9.10
N VAL A 235 28.73 -12.14 8.47
CA VAL A 235 28.68 -13.61 8.34
C VAL A 235 29.88 -14.14 7.57
N VAL A 236 30.17 -13.58 6.39
CA VAL A 236 31.33 -13.97 5.58
C VAL A 236 32.63 -13.76 6.35
N GLY A 237 32.76 -12.61 7.02
CA GLY A 237 33.90 -12.28 7.86
C GLY A 237 34.08 -13.24 9.03
N TRP A 238 32.99 -13.68 9.66
CA TRP A 238 33.01 -14.67 10.75
C TRP A 238 33.57 -16.02 10.29
N PHE A 239 33.10 -16.55 9.16
CA PHE A 239 33.61 -17.80 8.60
C PHE A 239 35.05 -17.71 8.10
N SER A 240 35.53 -16.50 7.83
CA SER A 240 36.91 -16.25 7.41
C SER A 240 37.88 -16.07 8.59
N LEU A 241 37.38 -16.00 9.83
CA LEU A 241 38.24 -15.90 11.00
C LEU A 241 38.90 -17.26 11.29
N PRO A 242 40.20 -17.29 11.62
CA PRO A 242 40.84 -18.53 12.04
C PRO A 242 40.14 -19.08 13.28
N LEU A 243 39.85 -20.38 13.26
CA LEU A 243 39.36 -21.12 14.43
C LEU A 243 40.36 -20.85 15.55
N ALA A 244 39.85 -20.38 16.70
CA ALA A 244 40.70 -20.23 17.86
C ALA A 244 41.17 -21.64 18.26
N ASP A 245 42.47 -21.91 18.15
CA ASP A 245 43.07 -23.10 18.72
C ASP A 245 42.73 -23.11 20.22
N ARG A 246 41.86 -24.04 20.62
CA ARG A 246 41.59 -24.31 22.03
C ARG A 246 42.74 -25.18 22.51
N HIS A 247 43.79 -24.54 23.01
CA HIS A 247 44.78 -25.17 23.88
C HIS A 247 44.39 -24.93 25.34
#